data_AF-O25979-F1
#
_entry.id   AF-O25979-F1
#
_cell.length_a   1.000
_cell.length_b   1.000
_cell.length_c   1.000
_cell.angle_alpha   90.00
_cell.angle_beta   90.00
_cell.angle_gamma   90.00
#
_symmetry.space_group_name_H-M   'P 1'
#
loop_
_entity.id
_entity.type
_entity.pdbx_description
1 polymer ?
#
loop_
_entity_poly.entity_id
_entity_poly.type
_entity_poly.pdbx_seq_one_letter_code
_entity_poly.pdbx_strand_id
1 'polypeptide(L)'
;MFFKTYQKLLGASCLTLYLAGCGSDSSEPLVGIEKNSFNSTVKIISKTDNIEIQDLKLNRGNCEHDQNFLVKLIQETANTYLFASEKEKAIKNHQAKIARLQKDLEELTQHVQQSNNLDKLLENGGLFVSGHDYKYTKDDNPIYVVKRMLDNLDSYKYESDDVLDVPYEKLLEISIAIEDTKNPKDYPYINLKELKKLIDSIIDDHGYMADGFLNEYSNRVSKKGLQILAKLKSMWPSVGKFYFASLKEAIPRHAKEVTDKMISSEEKSIKANQVKLTEAKQDIDKMEKIIKDLESKKNTLSVYLKFGESFTAHYKCQNLIEVGVKTDKGSWTFNFNR
;
A
#
# COMPACT_ATOMS: atom_id res chain seq x y z
N MET A 1 31.87 30.45 5.85
CA MET A 1 32.30 29.10 5.42
C MET A 1 31.26 28.62 4.41
N PHE A 2 31.59 28.70 3.12
CA PHE A 2 30.82 28.36 1.91
C PHE A 2 29.42 29.03 1.71
N PHE A 3 29.30 29.78 0.61
CA PHE A 3 28.07 30.34 0.01
C PHE A 3 27.36 31.50 0.72
N LYS A 4 28.01 32.67 0.78
CA LYS A 4 27.30 33.96 0.93
C LYS A 4 27.98 35.11 0.17
N THR A 5 28.48 34.84 -1.04
CA THR A 5 29.02 35.88 -1.94
C THR A 5 29.06 35.37 -3.38
N TYR A 6 28.00 35.51 -4.18
CA TYR A 6 28.09 35.56 -5.65
C TYR A 6 26.85 36.25 -6.24
N GLN A 7 27.11 37.34 -6.96
CA GLN A 7 26.26 38.01 -7.95
C GLN A 7 25.01 38.80 -7.50
N LYS A 8 25.28 39.90 -6.78
CA LYS A 8 24.78 41.21 -7.23
C LYS A 8 25.76 41.73 -8.29
N LEU A 9 25.58 41.39 -9.57
CA LEU A 9 26.26 41.99 -10.75
C LEU A 9 25.95 41.14 -12.00
N LEU A 10 24.74 41.28 -12.56
CA LEU A 10 24.44 41.16 -13.99
C LEU A 10 23.13 41.94 -14.23
N GLY A 11 23.19 43.25 -14.01
CA GLY A 11 22.28 44.19 -14.65
C GLY A 11 22.69 44.29 -16.11
N ALA A 12 22.14 43.42 -16.95
CA ALA A 12 22.36 43.43 -18.39
C ALA A 12 21.00 43.43 -19.10
N SER A 13 20.51 44.64 -19.35
CA SER A 13 19.72 45.01 -20.53
C SER A 13 18.79 43.92 -21.12
N CYS A 14 17.66 43.65 -20.45
CA CYS A 14 16.47 43.23 -21.20
C CYS A 14 15.95 44.46 -21.94
N LEU A 15 16.32 44.62 -23.21
CA LEU A 15 15.76 45.65 -24.07
C LEU A 15 14.29 45.28 -24.33
N THR A 16 13.38 45.82 -23.52
CA THR A 16 11.92 45.67 -23.70
C THR A 16 11.50 46.54 -24.89
N LEU A 17 11.60 46.01 -26.10
CA LEU A 17 11.12 46.68 -27.30
C LEU A 17 9.62 46.41 -27.47
N TYR A 18 8.78 47.33 -26.99
CA TYR A 18 7.37 47.40 -27.38
C TYR A 18 7.29 47.88 -28.83
N LEU A 19 7.09 46.94 -29.77
CA LEU A 19 7.01 47.25 -31.20
C LEU A 19 5.55 47.32 -31.64
N ALA A 20 5.22 48.38 -32.38
CA ALA A 20 3.94 48.54 -33.04
C ALA A 20 3.81 47.48 -34.15
N GLY A 21 2.92 46.52 -33.96
CA GLY A 21 2.54 45.57 -35.02
C GLY A 21 1.64 46.24 -36.04
N CYS A 22 1.97 46.12 -37.32
CA CYS A 22 1.07 46.52 -38.41
C CYS A 22 0.16 45.32 -38.72
N GLY A 23 -1.06 45.32 -38.18
CA GLY A 23 -2.10 44.32 -38.46
C GLY A 23 -3.08 44.83 -39.50
N SER A 24 -3.81 43.92 -40.15
CA SER A 24 -4.85 44.24 -41.14
C SER A 24 -6.08 44.95 -40.56
N ASP A 25 -6.16 45.05 -39.22
CA ASP A 25 -7.12 45.86 -38.49
C ASP A 25 -6.33 46.91 -37.71
N SER A 26 -6.64 48.20 -37.88
CA SER A 26 -5.88 49.35 -37.38
C SER A 26 -5.91 49.54 -35.84
N SER A 27 -6.02 48.44 -35.08
CA SER A 27 -6.08 48.39 -33.62
C SER A 27 -4.77 47.91 -33.01
N GLU A 28 -4.47 48.34 -31.78
CA GLU A 28 -3.28 47.90 -31.02
C GLU A 28 -3.19 46.36 -30.95
N PRO A 29 -1.99 45.76 -31.07
CA PRO A 29 -1.82 44.31 -30.92
C PRO A 29 -2.33 43.78 -29.58
N LEU A 30 -3.12 42.72 -29.61
CA LEU A 30 -3.66 42.04 -28.42
C LEU A 30 -2.65 41.07 -27.76
N VAL A 31 -1.47 40.93 -28.35
CA VAL A 31 -0.34 40.17 -27.82
C VAL A 31 0.92 41.04 -27.82
N GLY A 32 1.82 40.77 -26.87
CA GLY A 32 3.19 41.28 -26.85
C GLY A 32 4.18 40.18 -27.22
N ILE A 33 5.36 40.57 -27.70
CA ILE A 33 6.44 39.65 -28.03
C ILE A 33 7.72 40.03 -27.30
N GLU A 34 8.32 39.06 -26.63
CA GLU A 34 9.69 39.14 -26.09
C GLU A 34 10.58 38.14 -26.83
N LYS A 35 11.64 38.63 -27.49
CA LYS A 35 12.67 37.78 -28.10
C LYS A 35 13.85 37.64 -27.15
N ASN A 36 14.28 36.40 -26.92
CA ASN A 36 15.55 36.12 -26.28
C ASN A 36 16.49 35.42 -27.27
N SER A 37 17.47 36.17 -27.77
CA SER A 37 18.45 35.67 -28.73
C SER A 37 19.44 34.67 -28.12
N PHE A 38 19.63 34.67 -26.80
CA PHE A 38 20.61 33.80 -26.14
C PHE A 38 20.17 32.33 -26.08
N ASN A 39 18.88 32.10 -25.85
CA ASN A 39 18.28 30.75 -25.76
C ASN A 39 17.41 30.41 -26.98
N SER A 40 17.42 31.28 -28.00
CA SER A 40 16.58 31.20 -29.20
C SER A 40 15.10 30.96 -28.88
N THR A 41 14.54 31.77 -27.97
CA THR A 41 13.10 31.71 -27.64
C THR A 41 12.37 32.99 -28.01
N VAL A 42 11.12 32.83 -28.42
CA VAL A 42 10.15 33.92 -28.52
C VAL A 42 9.02 33.66 -27.53
N LYS A 43 8.71 34.64 -26.69
CA LYS A 43 7.62 34.59 -25.72
C LYS A 43 6.51 35.52 -26.17
N ILE A 44 5.33 34.95 -26.35
CA ILE A 44 4.09 35.63 -26.71
C ILE A 44 3.31 35.85 -25.43
N ILE A 45 3.04 37.10 -25.08
CA ILE A 45 2.37 37.48 -23.83
C ILE A 45 0.98 38.00 -24.19
N SER A 46 -0.05 37.48 -23.56
CA SER A 46 -1.40 37.99 -23.81
C SER A 46 -1.61 39.35 -23.14
N LYS A 47 -2.13 40.31 -23.91
CA LYS A 47 -2.59 41.61 -23.40
C LYS A 47 -4.12 41.66 -23.20
N THR A 48 -4.82 40.55 -23.39
CA THR A 48 -6.28 40.46 -23.20
C THR A 48 -6.66 39.08 -22.65
N ASP A 49 -7.87 38.93 -22.13
CA ASP A 49 -8.36 37.61 -21.74
C ASP A 49 -8.85 36.81 -22.94
N ASN A 50 -8.76 35.48 -22.83
CA ASN A 50 -9.32 34.52 -23.77
C ASN A 50 -8.81 34.73 -25.20
N ILE A 51 -7.48 34.78 -25.39
CA ILE A 51 -6.89 34.75 -26.74
C ILE A 51 -6.39 33.34 -27.03
N GLU A 52 -6.71 32.81 -28.20
CA GLU A 52 -6.21 31.52 -28.69
C GLU A 52 -5.11 31.78 -29.70
N ILE A 53 -3.87 31.40 -29.41
CA ILE A 53 -2.78 31.40 -30.40
C ILE A 53 -2.98 30.22 -31.35
N GLN A 54 -3.20 30.51 -32.63
CA GLN A 54 -3.57 29.52 -33.65
C GLN A 54 -2.44 29.20 -34.63
N ASP A 55 -1.51 30.12 -34.86
CA ASP A 55 -0.35 29.90 -35.72
C ASP A 55 0.80 30.84 -35.31
N LEU A 56 2.03 30.38 -35.55
CA LEU A 56 3.25 31.13 -35.29
C LEU A 56 4.15 31.04 -36.53
N LYS A 57 4.39 32.15 -37.21
CA LYS A 57 5.29 32.21 -38.36
C LYS A 57 6.53 33.00 -38.03
N LEU A 58 7.69 32.35 -38.04
CA LEU A 58 8.95 33.01 -37.80
C LEU A 58 9.66 33.31 -39.13
N ASN A 59 10.06 34.56 -39.36
CA ASN A 59 10.63 35.06 -40.63
C ASN A 59 9.84 34.61 -41.86
N ARG A 60 8.52 34.86 -41.88
CA ARG A 60 7.61 34.44 -42.97
C ARG A 60 7.61 32.94 -43.27
N GLY A 61 8.02 32.12 -42.29
CA GLY A 61 8.14 30.67 -42.43
C GLY A 61 9.55 30.16 -42.73
N ASN A 62 10.55 31.05 -42.83
CA ASN A 62 11.95 30.66 -43.08
C ASN A 62 12.71 30.23 -41.81
N CYS A 63 12.15 30.48 -40.62
CA CYS A 63 12.67 29.96 -39.37
C CYS A 63 11.76 28.84 -38.87
N GLU A 64 12.34 27.67 -38.58
CA GLU A 64 11.62 26.63 -37.85
C GLU A 64 11.38 27.12 -36.42
N HIS A 65 10.15 26.97 -35.94
CA HIS A 65 9.87 26.95 -34.51
C HIS A 65 9.56 25.53 -34.11
N ASP A 66 9.51 25.26 -32.81
CA ASP A 66 8.94 24.03 -32.33
C ASP A 66 7.46 24.00 -32.74
N GLN A 67 7.14 23.41 -33.90
CA GLN A 67 5.80 22.97 -34.33
C GLN A 67 5.27 21.83 -33.43
N ASN A 68 5.84 21.77 -32.24
CA ASN A 68 6.02 20.62 -31.41
C ASN A 68 4.89 20.56 -30.38
N PHE A 69 3.94 21.51 -30.38
CA PHE A 69 2.81 21.47 -29.46
C PHE A 69 1.94 20.24 -29.73
N LEU A 70 1.48 20.04 -30.97
CA LEU A 70 0.69 18.84 -31.32
C LEU A 70 1.50 17.55 -31.05
N VAL A 71 2.78 17.51 -31.41
CA VAL A 71 3.65 16.35 -31.17
C VAL A 71 3.87 16.09 -29.68
N LYS A 72 4.13 17.13 -28.87
CA LYS A 72 4.25 17.04 -27.41
C LYS A 72 2.94 16.56 -26.79
N LEU A 73 1.81 17.10 -27.24
CA LEU A 73 0.49 16.72 -26.75
C LEU A 73 0.17 15.25 -27.06
N ILE A 74 0.49 14.77 -28.28
CA ILE A 74 0.37 13.35 -28.65
C ILE A 74 1.27 12.49 -27.75
N GLN A 75 2.51 12.91 -27.50
CA GLN A 75 3.43 12.18 -26.62
C GLN A 75 2.97 12.16 -25.16
N GLU A 76 2.48 13.28 -24.64
CA GLU A 76 1.90 13.39 -23.29
C GLU A 76 0.65 12.54 -23.15
N THR A 77 -0.19 12.48 -24.19
CA THR A 77 -1.35 11.60 -24.28
C THR A 77 -0.92 10.13 -24.21
N ALA A 78 0.07 9.73 -25.00
CA ALA A 78 0.61 8.37 -24.99
C ALA A 78 1.22 7.97 -23.64
N ASN A 79 1.93 8.88 -22.98
CA ASN A 79 2.49 8.66 -21.63
C ASN A 79 1.37 8.51 -20.59
N THR A 80 0.32 9.31 -20.68
CA THR A 80 -0.85 9.22 -19.78
C THR A 80 -1.61 7.92 -19.98
N TYR A 81 -1.72 7.44 -21.23
CA TYR A 81 -2.25 6.11 -21.53
C TYR A 81 -1.45 4.97 -20.88
N LEU A 82 -0.11 5.04 -20.92
CA LEU A 82 0.76 4.07 -20.25
C LEU A 82 0.53 4.09 -18.73
N PHE A 83 0.48 5.28 -18.13
CA PHE A 83 0.20 5.44 -16.70
C PHE A 83 -1.17 4.85 -16.31
N ALA A 84 -2.22 5.11 -17.11
CA ALA A 84 -3.55 4.54 -16.87
C ALA A 84 -3.52 3.00 -16.91
N SER A 85 -2.82 2.41 -17.89
CA SER A 85 -2.63 0.95 -18.00
C SER A 85 -1.91 0.36 -16.77
N GLU A 86 -0.88 1.05 -16.26
CA GLU A 86 -0.18 0.64 -15.03
C GLU A 86 -1.12 0.64 -13.81
N LYS A 87 -2.00 1.64 -13.69
CA LYS A 87 -2.99 1.69 -12.61
C LYS A 87 -4.03 0.59 -12.72
N GLU A 88 -4.51 0.29 -13.93
CA GLU A 88 -5.41 -0.85 -14.16
C GLU A 88 -4.77 -2.18 -13.79
N LYS A 89 -3.49 -2.39 -14.15
CA LYS A 89 -2.73 -3.58 -13.75
C LYS A 89 -2.56 -3.67 -12.23
N ALA A 90 -2.24 -2.55 -11.57
CA ALA A 90 -2.11 -2.50 -10.12
C ALA A 90 -3.43 -2.88 -9.43
N ILE A 91 -4.56 -2.34 -9.88
CA ILE A 91 -5.89 -2.69 -9.35
C ILE A 91 -6.17 -4.19 -9.49
N LYS A 92 -5.94 -4.77 -10.68
CA LYS A 92 -6.12 -6.22 -10.91
C LYS A 92 -5.23 -7.07 -9.98
N ASN A 93 -3.99 -6.66 -9.74
CA ASN A 93 -3.08 -7.36 -8.83
C ASN A 93 -3.58 -7.34 -7.39
N HIS A 94 -4.06 -6.19 -6.90
CA HIS A 94 -4.63 -6.08 -5.55
C HIS A 94 -5.92 -6.91 -5.42
N GLN A 95 -6.78 -6.90 -6.45
CA GLN A 95 -7.99 -7.75 -6.49
C GLN A 95 -7.64 -9.25 -6.43
N ALA A 96 -6.60 -9.68 -7.17
CA ALA A 96 -6.14 -11.07 -7.14
C ALA A 96 -5.61 -11.48 -5.75
N LYS A 97 -4.93 -10.57 -5.04
CA LYS A 97 -4.49 -10.81 -3.66
C LYS A 97 -5.68 -10.97 -2.71
N ILE A 98 -6.70 -10.10 -2.82
CA ILE A 98 -7.93 -10.21 -2.01
C ILE A 98 -8.60 -11.57 -2.27
N ALA A 99 -8.76 -11.96 -3.54
CA ALA A 99 -9.36 -13.25 -3.89
C ALA A 99 -8.57 -14.44 -3.31
N ARG A 100 -7.24 -14.36 -3.33
CA ARG A 100 -6.38 -15.38 -2.70
C ARG A 100 -6.58 -15.44 -1.19
N LEU A 101 -6.56 -14.31 -0.50
CA LEU A 101 -6.78 -14.24 0.95
C LEU A 101 -8.15 -14.81 1.36
N GLN A 102 -9.20 -14.50 0.59
CA GLN A 102 -10.53 -15.05 0.81
C GLN A 102 -10.57 -16.57 0.61
N LYS A 103 -9.92 -17.07 -0.45
CA LYS A 103 -9.80 -18.49 -0.72
C LYS A 103 -9.03 -19.23 0.39
N ASP A 104 -7.89 -18.69 0.81
CA ASP A 104 -7.07 -19.28 1.87
C ASP A 104 -7.86 -19.35 3.20
N LEU A 105 -8.66 -18.32 3.51
CA LEU A 105 -9.55 -18.31 4.68
C LEU A 105 -10.66 -19.38 4.59
N GLU A 106 -11.26 -19.55 3.40
CA GLU A 106 -12.28 -20.57 3.16
C GLU A 106 -11.71 -21.99 3.32
N GLU A 107 -10.56 -22.27 2.69
CA GLU A 107 -9.88 -23.57 2.78
C GLU A 107 -9.50 -23.90 4.24
N LEU A 108 -8.96 -22.92 4.98
CA LEU A 108 -8.67 -23.09 6.41
C LEU A 108 -9.93 -23.37 7.22
N THR A 109 -10.99 -22.61 6.99
CA THR A 109 -12.27 -22.79 7.71
C THR A 109 -12.86 -24.16 7.45
N GLN A 110 -12.85 -24.62 6.19
CA GLN A 110 -13.30 -25.96 5.82
C GLN A 110 -12.45 -27.05 6.48
N HIS A 111 -11.12 -26.92 6.46
CA HIS A 111 -10.21 -27.85 7.12
C HIS A 111 -10.49 -27.98 8.62
N VAL A 112 -10.65 -26.84 9.31
CA VAL A 112 -10.97 -26.81 10.74
C VAL A 112 -12.34 -27.46 11.01
N GLN A 113 -13.35 -27.18 10.18
CA GLN A 113 -14.69 -27.75 10.34
C GLN A 113 -14.70 -29.28 10.13
N GLN A 114 -14.01 -29.77 9.10
CA GLN A 114 -13.92 -31.20 8.73
C GLN A 114 -13.02 -32.03 9.66
N SER A 115 -12.20 -31.35 10.47
CA SER A 115 -11.40 -31.98 11.50
C SER A 115 -12.31 -32.49 12.62
N ASN A 116 -12.19 -33.79 12.91
CA ASN A 116 -12.97 -34.51 13.92
C ASN A 116 -12.16 -34.84 15.18
N ASN A 117 -10.84 -34.65 15.12
CA ASN A 117 -9.93 -34.76 16.24
C ASN A 117 -8.71 -33.85 16.02
N LEU A 118 -7.84 -33.79 17.03
CA LEU A 118 -6.67 -32.94 17.00
C LEU A 118 -5.61 -33.41 16.00
N ASP A 119 -5.39 -34.73 15.83
CA ASP A 119 -4.46 -35.26 14.83
C ASP A 119 -4.81 -34.75 13.44
N LYS A 120 -6.07 -34.88 13.05
CA LYS A 120 -6.59 -34.46 11.73
C LYS A 120 -6.53 -32.95 11.54
N LEU A 121 -6.72 -32.17 12.60
CA LEU A 121 -6.55 -30.71 12.56
C LEU A 121 -5.09 -30.33 12.23
N LEU A 122 -4.13 -31.12 12.71
CA LEU A 122 -2.69 -30.88 12.54
C LEU A 122 -2.08 -31.56 11.30
N GLU A 123 -2.79 -32.49 10.64
CA GLU A 123 -2.31 -33.22 9.45
C GLU A 123 -1.92 -32.31 8.28
N ASN A 124 -2.65 -31.21 8.10
CA ASN A 124 -2.24 -30.15 7.19
C ASN A 124 -1.23 -29.27 7.91
N GLY A 125 0.04 -29.71 7.89
CA GLY A 125 1.19 -29.09 8.56
C GLY A 125 1.54 -27.70 8.01
N GLY A 126 0.62 -26.76 8.22
CA GLY A 126 0.61 -25.42 7.67
C GLY A 126 -0.58 -24.63 8.21
N LEU A 127 -0.89 -24.78 9.51
CA LEU A 127 -1.68 -23.76 10.20
C LEU A 127 -0.79 -22.51 10.27
N PHE A 128 -0.79 -21.71 9.19
CA PHE A 128 -0.04 -20.46 9.11
C PHE A 128 -0.69 -19.42 10.03
N VAL A 129 -0.43 -19.51 11.32
CA VAL A 129 -0.98 -18.58 12.32
C VAL A 129 -0.25 -17.23 12.30
N SER A 130 0.82 -17.05 11.52
CA SER A 130 1.63 -15.81 11.62
C SER A 130 2.36 -15.34 10.36
N GLY A 131 2.09 -15.90 9.18
CA GLY A 131 2.81 -15.47 7.95
C GLY A 131 4.31 -15.79 7.94
N HIS A 132 4.76 -16.67 8.84
CA HIS A 132 6.11 -17.24 8.85
C HIS A 132 6.06 -18.70 8.36
N ASP A 133 7.14 -19.18 7.73
CA ASP A 133 7.32 -20.56 7.24
C ASP A 133 7.37 -21.63 8.35
N TYR A 134 6.87 -21.30 9.54
CA TYR A 134 6.88 -22.20 10.68
C TYR A 134 5.78 -23.25 10.54
N LYS A 135 6.22 -24.50 10.37
CA LYS A 135 5.33 -25.66 10.32
C LYS A 135 4.96 -26.06 11.75
N TYR A 136 3.75 -25.71 12.17
CA TYR A 136 3.20 -26.15 13.45
C TYR A 136 3.11 -27.70 13.49
N THR A 137 3.77 -28.32 14.46
CA THR A 137 3.87 -29.77 14.62
C THR A 137 3.15 -30.27 15.88
N LYS A 138 3.14 -31.59 16.10
CA LYS A 138 2.65 -32.18 17.36
C LYS A 138 3.47 -31.72 18.57
N ASP A 139 4.76 -31.42 18.39
CA ASP A 139 5.64 -30.95 19.47
C ASP A 139 5.35 -29.51 19.89
N ASP A 140 4.60 -28.77 19.09
CA ASP A 140 4.19 -27.40 19.38
C ASP A 140 2.81 -27.36 20.04
N ASN A 141 2.08 -28.47 20.00
CA ASN A 141 0.73 -28.56 20.51
C ASN A 141 0.69 -28.94 22.00
N PRO A 142 0.02 -28.14 22.84
CA PRO A 142 0.10 -28.32 24.28
C PRO A 142 -0.53 -29.62 24.75
N ILE A 143 -1.51 -30.17 24.02
CA ILE A 143 -2.13 -31.44 24.37
C ILE A 143 -1.15 -32.61 24.22
N TYR A 144 -0.32 -32.64 23.17
CA TYR A 144 0.66 -33.72 23.01
C TYR A 144 1.83 -33.56 23.97
N VAL A 145 2.34 -32.34 24.13
CA VAL A 145 3.51 -32.07 24.97
C VAL A 145 3.21 -32.40 26.43
N VAL A 146 2.11 -31.84 26.98
CA VAL A 146 1.74 -32.09 28.38
C VAL A 146 1.29 -33.55 28.56
N LYS A 147 0.65 -34.18 27.55
CA LYS A 147 0.33 -35.61 27.63
C LYS A 147 1.58 -36.46 27.82
N ARG A 148 2.66 -36.21 27.08
CA ARG A 148 3.93 -36.94 27.25
C ARG A 148 4.46 -36.84 28.67
N MET A 149 4.45 -35.62 29.25
CA MET A 149 4.83 -35.40 30.64
C MET A 149 3.95 -36.22 31.60
N LEU A 150 2.62 -36.18 31.42
CA LEU A 150 1.66 -36.88 32.27
C LEU A 150 1.74 -38.41 32.16
N ASP A 151 1.99 -38.93 30.95
CA ASP A 151 2.16 -40.36 30.71
C ASP A 151 3.44 -40.88 31.39
N ASN A 152 4.49 -40.06 31.46
CA ASN A 152 5.74 -40.36 32.16
C ASN A 152 5.71 -40.15 33.68
N LEU A 153 4.59 -39.74 34.29
CA LEU A 153 4.55 -39.45 35.74
C LEU A 153 5.06 -40.59 36.63
N ASP A 154 4.88 -41.84 36.22
CA ASP A 154 5.31 -43.01 37.00
C ASP A 154 6.83 -43.21 37.03
N SER A 155 7.58 -42.61 36.09
CA SER A 155 9.05 -42.59 36.13
C SER A 155 9.58 -41.60 37.17
N TYR A 156 8.80 -40.56 37.50
CA TYR A 156 9.12 -39.59 38.54
C TYR A 156 8.64 -40.10 39.90
N LYS A 157 9.27 -41.18 40.37
CA LYS A 157 9.09 -41.62 41.77
C LYS A 157 9.79 -40.66 42.71
N TYR A 158 9.29 -40.57 43.96
CA TYR A 158 10.01 -39.91 45.04
C TYR A 158 11.45 -40.40 45.03
N GLU A 159 12.41 -39.46 44.95
CA GLU A 159 13.86 -39.69 44.94
C GLU A 159 14.57 -39.89 43.59
N SER A 160 13.93 -39.69 42.42
CA SER A 160 14.71 -39.55 41.17
C SER A 160 15.53 -38.26 41.16
N ASP A 161 16.78 -38.34 40.70
CA ASP A 161 17.63 -37.16 40.45
C ASP A 161 17.18 -36.36 39.21
N ASP A 162 16.27 -36.93 38.41
CA ASP A 162 15.75 -36.30 37.21
C ASP A 162 14.77 -35.16 37.55
N VAL A 163 15.06 -33.97 37.02
CA VAL A 163 14.18 -32.80 37.10
C VAL A 163 13.00 -33.04 36.15
N LEU A 164 11.76 -32.91 36.65
CA LEU A 164 10.57 -32.94 35.79
C LEU A 164 10.59 -31.70 34.90
N ASP A 165 10.76 -31.90 33.59
CA ASP A 165 10.61 -30.84 32.60
C ASP A 165 9.13 -30.55 32.39
N VAL A 166 8.63 -29.53 33.09
CA VAL A 166 7.24 -29.09 32.96
C VAL A 166 7.17 -28.09 31.80
N PRO A 167 6.35 -28.38 30.78
CA PRO A 167 6.20 -27.51 29.62
C PRO A 167 5.31 -26.32 29.97
N TYR A 168 5.83 -25.38 30.75
CA TYR A 168 5.09 -24.26 31.33
C TYR A 168 4.38 -23.42 30.27
N GLU A 169 5.04 -23.13 29.13
CA GLU A 169 4.44 -22.42 27.99
C GLU A 169 3.19 -23.13 27.47
N LYS A 170 3.21 -24.47 27.45
CA LYS A 170 2.10 -25.30 26.97
C LYS A 170 0.94 -25.38 27.96
N LEU A 171 1.23 -25.38 29.25
CA LEU A 171 0.19 -25.25 30.27
C LEU A 171 -0.45 -23.85 30.23
N LEU A 172 0.35 -22.81 29.99
CA LEU A 172 -0.12 -21.45 29.83
C LEU A 172 -1.04 -21.31 28.60
N GLU A 173 -0.72 -21.94 27.47
CA GLU A 173 -1.62 -21.99 26.30
C GLU A 173 -3.00 -22.58 26.64
N ILE A 174 -3.06 -23.64 27.47
CA ILE A 174 -4.33 -24.22 27.94
C ILE A 174 -5.05 -23.25 28.89
N SER A 175 -4.31 -22.58 29.77
CA SER A 175 -4.85 -21.56 30.67
C SER A 175 -5.52 -20.42 29.90
N ILE A 176 -4.83 -19.87 28.90
CA ILE A 176 -5.34 -18.82 28.01
C ILE A 176 -6.59 -19.29 27.28
N ALA A 177 -6.62 -20.54 26.79
CA ALA A 177 -7.80 -21.09 26.14
C ALA A 177 -9.03 -21.15 27.08
N ILE A 178 -8.82 -21.38 28.38
CA ILE A 178 -9.89 -21.32 29.39
C ILE A 178 -10.38 -19.89 29.58
N GLU A 179 -9.48 -18.92 29.64
CA GLU A 179 -9.80 -17.49 29.81
C GLU A 179 -10.53 -16.89 28.61
N ASP A 180 -10.15 -17.30 27.40
CA ASP A 180 -10.79 -16.89 26.14
C ASP A 180 -12.17 -17.53 25.91
N THR A 181 -12.53 -18.54 26.72
CA THR A 181 -13.82 -19.23 26.62
C THR A 181 -14.96 -18.33 27.11
N LYS A 182 -15.76 -17.82 26.18
CA LYS A 182 -16.90 -16.92 26.50
C LYS A 182 -18.03 -17.61 27.27
N ASN A 183 -18.27 -18.89 26.98
CA ASN A 183 -19.40 -19.65 27.53
C ASN A 183 -18.89 -20.98 28.12
N PRO A 184 -18.46 -21.02 29.38
CA PRO A 184 -18.01 -22.25 30.02
C PRO A 184 -19.04 -23.40 30.00
N LYS A 185 -20.33 -23.07 29.87
CA LYS A 185 -21.44 -24.03 29.78
C LYS A 185 -21.44 -24.86 28.49
N ASP A 186 -20.73 -24.41 27.45
CA ASP A 186 -20.63 -25.13 26.17
C ASP A 186 -19.77 -26.41 26.29
N TYR A 187 -19.10 -26.59 27.43
CA TYR A 187 -18.20 -27.70 27.72
C TYR A 187 -18.64 -28.51 28.96
N PRO A 188 -19.87 -29.09 28.97
CA PRO A 188 -20.44 -29.71 30.18
C PRO A 188 -19.67 -30.94 30.69
N TYR A 189 -18.76 -31.49 29.88
CA TYR A 189 -17.93 -32.65 30.20
C TYR A 189 -16.63 -32.28 30.95
N ILE A 190 -16.37 -30.99 31.20
CA ILE A 190 -15.21 -30.55 31.95
C ILE A 190 -15.55 -29.37 32.88
N ASN A 191 -15.05 -29.42 34.10
CA ASN A 191 -15.14 -28.31 35.03
C ASN A 191 -13.98 -27.32 34.78
N LEU A 192 -14.19 -26.31 33.92
CA LEU A 192 -13.14 -25.36 33.54
C LEU A 192 -12.58 -24.57 34.73
N LYS A 193 -13.42 -24.28 35.74
CA LYS A 193 -12.97 -23.60 36.97
C LYS A 193 -12.00 -24.47 37.78
N GLU A 194 -12.26 -25.77 37.83
CA GLU A 194 -11.37 -26.73 38.50
C GLU A 194 -10.10 -26.97 37.69
N LEU A 195 -10.20 -27.07 36.36
CA LEU A 195 -9.04 -27.17 35.49
C LEU A 195 -8.11 -25.97 35.64
N LYS A 196 -8.65 -24.74 35.59
CA LYS A 196 -7.86 -23.51 35.80
C LYS A 196 -7.13 -23.53 37.13
N LYS A 197 -7.84 -23.85 38.23
CA LYS A 197 -7.22 -23.98 39.55
C LYS A 197 -6.10 -25.02 39.60
N LEU A 198 -6.22 -26.13 38.87
CA LEU A 198 -5.16 -27.13 38.80
C LEU A 198 -3.94 -26.60 38.07
N ILE A 199 -4.15 -25.93 36.93
CA ILE A 199 -3.07 -25.32 36.15
C ILE A 199 -2.38 -24.23 36.98
N ASP A 200 -3.13 -23.38 37.67
CA ASP A 200 -2.63 -22.30 38.55
C ASP A 200 -1.89 -22.84 39.79
N SER A 201 -2.10 -24.11 40.12
CA SER A 201 -1.35 -24.80 41.19
C SER A 201 -0.05 -25.44 40.68
N ILE A 202 0.21 -25.39 39.38
CA ILE A 202 1.44 -25.87 38.73
C ILE A 202 2.28 -24.68 38.30
N ILE A 203 1.66 -23.71 37.61
CA ILE A 203 2.29 -22.50 37.10
C ILE A 203 1.56 -21.25 37.62
N ASP A 204 2.30 -20.19 37.93
CA ASP A 204 1.73 -18.89 38.26
C ASP A 204 1.40 -18.07 37.00
N ASP A 205 0.81 -16.89 37.21
CA ASP A 205 0.41 -15.97 36.11
C ASP A 205 1.61 -15.40 35.33
N HIS A 206 2.84 -15.61 35.82
CA HIS A 206 4.08 -15.20 35.17
C HIS A 206 4.76 -16.36 34.41
N GLY A 207 4.17 -17.56 34.44
CA GLY A 207 4.74 -18.76 33.83
C GLY A 207 5.85 -19.42 34.66
N TYR A 208 6.04 -19.02 35.91
CA TYR A 208 6.93 -19.69 36.85
C TYR A 208 6.19 -20.80 37.58
N MET A 209 6.94 -21.71 38.23
CA MET A 209 6.34 -22.76 39.04
C MET A 209 5.60 -22.17 40.23
N ALA A 210 4.36 -22.59 40.44
CA ALA A 210 3.54 -22.15 41.56
C ALA A 210 4.15 -22.61 42.90
N ASP A 211 3.94 -21.81 43.94
CA ASP A 211 4.46 -22.10 45.26
C ASP A 211 3.93 -23.44 45.82
N GLY A 212 4.85 -24.23 46.38
CA GLY A 212 4.61 -25.58 46.88
C GLY A 212 4.40 -26.66 45.81
N PHE A 213 4.50 -26.33 44.51
CA PHE A 213 4.53 -27.36 43.46
C PHE A 213 5.85 -28.14 43.50
N LEU A 214 6.97 -27.43 43.63
CA LEU A 214 8.29 -28.01 43.86
C LEU A 214 8.62 -28.05 45.36
N ASN A 215 9.52 -28.96 45.74
CA ASN A 215 10.15 -28.99 47.05
C ASN A 215 11.26 -27.93 47.09
N GLU A 216 11.19 -27.02 48.07
CA GLU A 216 12.11 -25.91 48.29
C GLU A 216 13.60 -26.31 48.25
N TYR A 217 13.93 -27.55 48.63
CA TYR A 217 15.32 -27.98 48.77
C TYR A 217 15.92 -28.67 47.53
N SER A 218 15.10 -29.10 46.57
CA SER A 218 15.59 -30.04 45.53
C SER A 218 15.11 -29.73 44.12
N ASN A 219 14.26 -28.73 43.90
CA ASN A 219 13.55 -28.51 42.63
C ASN A 219 12.79 -29.75 42.13
N ARG A 220 12.58 -30.75 43.01
CA ARG A 220 11.80 -31.96 42.73
C ARG A 220 10.34 -31.67 42.94
N VAL A 221 9.47 -32.35 42.21
CA VAL A 221 8.02 -32.24 42.40
C VAL A 221 7.66 -32.66 43.83
N SER A 222 6.94 -31.79 44.55
CA SER A 222 6.52 -32.08 45.91
C SER A 222 5.44 -33.16 45.95
N LYS A 223 5.17 -33.74 47.12
CA LYS A 223 4.03 -34.66 47.30
C LYS A 223 2.71 -34.03 46.86
N LYS A 224 2.53 -32.74 47.14
CA LYS A 224 1.37 -31.94 46.70
C LYS A 224 1.38 -31.78 45.18
N GLY A 225 2.55 -31.48 44.58
CA GLY A 225 2.73 -31.39 43.14
C GLY A 225 2.34 -32.69 42.41
N LEU A 226 2.79 -33.84 42.91
CA LEU A 226 2.43 -35.15 42.34
C LEU A 226 0.91 -35.43 42.43
N GLN A 227 0.26 -35.02 43.51
CA GLN A 227 -1.20 -35.13 43.64
C GLN A 227 -1.94 -34.23 42.63
N ILE A 228 -1.44 -33.01 42.40
CA ILE A 228 -1.97 -32.09 41.39
C ILE A 228 -1.82 -32.69 39.99
N LEU A 229 -0.63 -33.20 39.66
CA LEU A 229 -0.35 -33.84 38.36
C LEU A 229 -1.19 -35.10 38.13
N ALA A 230 -1.38 -35.94 39.17
CA ALA A 230 -2.24 -37.12 39.08
C ALA A 230 -3.70 -36.73 38.82
N LYS A 231 -4.18 -35.63 39.43
CA LYS A 231 -5.52 -35.10 39.17
C LYS A 231 -5.64 -34.48 37.78
N LEU A 232 -4.61 -33.80 37.28
CA LEU A 232 -4.58 -33.33 35.90
C LEU A 232 -4.59 -34.49 34.90
N LYS A 233 -3.81 -35.55 35.16
CA LYS A 233 -3.79 -36.80 34.35
C LYS A 233 -5.17 -37.44 34.26
N SER A 234 -5.91 -37.50 35.37
CA SER A 234 -7.26 -38.10 35.37
C SER A 234 -8.29 -37.28 34.58
N MET A 235 -8.12 -35.95 34.52
CA MET A 235 -8.96 -35.05 33.72
C MET A 235 -8.55 -34.96 32.25
N TRP A 236 -7.36 -35.47 31.90
CA TRP A 236 -6.70 -35.21 30.63
C TRP A 236 -7.52 -35.54 29.37
N PRO A 237 -8.29 -36.65 29.29
CA PRO A 237 -9.15 -36.92 28.13
C PRO A 237 -10.17 -35.80 27.88
N SER A 238 -10.74 -35.23 28.95
CA SER A 238 -11.67 -34.10 28.85
C SER A 238 -10.94 -32.80 28.48
N VAL A 239 -9.70 -32.61 28.95
CA VAL A 239 -8.85 -31.44 28.60
C VAL A 239 -8.56 -31.44 27.10
N GLY A 240 -8.15 -32.58 26.54
CA GLY A 240 -7.92 -32.72 25.10
C GLY A 240 -9.17 -32.43 24.27
N LYS A 241 -10.34 -32.91 24.71
CA LYS A 241 -11.62 -32.64 24.05
C LYS A 241 -12.00 -31.16 24.10
N PHE A 242 -11.79 -30.50 25.25
CA PHE A 242 -12.00 -29.07 25.42
C PHE A 242 -11.09 -28.25 24.52
N TYR A 243 -9.78 -28.50 24.57
CA TYR A 243 -8.80 -27.73 23.80
C TYR A 243 -9.01 -27.89 22.29
N PHE A 244 -9.36 -29.09 21.83
CA PHE A 244 -9.73 -29.28 20.43
C PHE A 244 -10.96 -28.45 20.05
N ALA A 245 -12.00 -28.43 20.89
CA ALA A 245 -13.20 -27.66 20.63
C ALA A 245 -12.94 -26.13 20.70
N SER A 246 -12.09 -25.65 21.61
CA SER A 246 -11.69 -24.24 21.67
C SER A 246 -10.91 -23.82 20.43
N LEU A 247 -9.98 -24.66 19.95
CA LEU A 247 -9.26 -24.43 18.69
C LEU A 247 -10.20 -24.33 17.48
N LYS A 248 -11.24 -25.18 17.40
CA LYS A 248 -12.23 -25.12 16.31
C LYS A 248 -12.98 -23.78 16.24
N GLU A 249 -13.14 -23.08 17.37
CA GLU A 249 -13.73 -21.74 17.40
C GLU A 249 -12.68 -20.65 17.15
N ALA A 250 -11.53 -20.74 17.84
CA ALA A 250 -10.52 -19.70 17.86
C ALA A 250 -9.80 -19.55 16.51
N ILE A 251 -9.45 -20.65 15.84
CA ILE A 251 -8.67 -20.62 14.58
C ILE A 251 -9.43 -19.86 13.49
N PRO A 252 -10.69 -20.20 13.12
CA PRO A 252 -11.39 -19.48 12.06
C PRO A 252 -11.66 -18.02 12.42
N ARG A 253 -11.94 -17.74 13.69
CA ARG A 253 -12.16 -16.37 14.19
C ARG A 253 -10.90 -15.51 14.00
N HIS A 254 -9.76 -15.99 14.48
CA HIS A 254 -8.50 -15.25 14.39
C HIS A 254 -8.03 -15.10 12.94
N ALA A 255 -8.11 -16.17 12.16
CA ALA A 255 -7.80 -16.12 10.73
C ALA A 255 -8.66 -15.09 9.99
N LYS A 256 -9.96 -15.04 10.29
CA LYS A 256 -10.86 -14.02 9.74
C LYS A 256 -10.43 -12.61 10.11
N GLU A 257 -10.12 -12.35 11.38
CA GLU A 257 -9.67 -11.02 11.84
C GLU A 257 -8.38 -10.56 11.15
N VAL A 258 -7.41 -11.47 10.97
CA VAL A 258 -6.16 -11.18 10.26
C VAL A 258 -6.41 -10.94 8.77
N THR A 259 -7.19 -11.81 8.14
CA THR A 259 -7.57 -11.70 6.72
C THR A 259 -8.34 -10.40 6.45
N ASP A 260 -9.30 -10.02 7.30
CA ASP A 260 -10.07 -8.77 7.17
C ASP A 260 -9.14 -7.54 7.23
N LYS A 261 -8.12 -7.54 8.10
CA LYS A 261 -7.10 -6.47 8.15
C LYS A 261 -6.27 -6.39 6.87
N MET A 262 -5.85 -7.54 6.34
CA MET A 262 -5.10 -7.62 5.09
C MET A 262 -5.94 -7.15 3.90
N ILE A 263 -7.19 -7.60 3.79
CA ILE A 263 -8.14 -7.17 2.76
C ILE A 263 -8.35 -5.66 2.83
N SER A 264 -8.58 -5.10 4.03
CA SER A 264 -8.75 -3.65 4.20
C SER A 264 -7.54 -2.83 3.70
N SER A 265 -6.32 -3.36 3.89
CA SER A 265 -5.09 -2.73 3.36
C SER A 265 -5.04 -2.76 1.82
N GLU A 266 -5.40 -3.89 1.21
CA GLU A 266 -5.46 -4.05 -0.25
C GLU A 266 -6.57 -3.17 -0.87
N GLU A 267 -7.74 -3.06 -0.23
CA GLU A 267 -8.85 -2.19 -0.65
C GLU A 267 -8.46 -0.70 -0.64
N LYS A 268 -7.70 -0.25 0.37
CA LYS A 268 -7.15 1.12 0.39
C LYS A 268 -6.25 1.37 -0.82
N SER A 269 -5.43 0.38 -1.17
CA SER A 269 -4.52 0.46 -2.33
C SER A 269 -5.29 0.48 -3.66
N ILE A 270 -6.38 -0.31 -3.77
CA ILE A 270 -7.29 -0.26 -4.91
C ILE A 270 -7.92 1.12 -5.04
N LYS A 271 -8.47 1.68 -3.96
CA LYS A 271 -9.11 3.01 -3.96
C LYS A 271 -8.13 4.10 -4.41
N ALA A 272 -6.89 4.07 -3.90
CA ALA A 272 -5.86 5.04 -4.29
C ALA A 272 -5.48 4.94 -5.77
N ASN A 273 -5.37 3.73 -6.33
CA ASN A 273 -5.11 3.56 -7.76
C ASN A 273 -6.32 3.92 -8.62
N GLN A 274 -7.55 3.70 -8.13
CA GLN A 274 -8.77 4.04 -8.85
C GLN A 274 -8.92 5.56 -9.03
N VAL A 275 -8.59 6.36 -8.00
CA VAL A 275 -8.59 7.83 -8.10
C VAL A 275 -7.62 8.30 -9.19
N LYS A 276 -6.37 7.82 -9.14
CA LYS A 276 -5.34 8.16 -10.15
C LYS A 276 -5.73 7.72 -11.57
N LEU A 277 -6.38 6.57 -11.70
CA LEU A 277 -6.88 6.08 -12.97
C LEU A 277 -7.99 6.98 -13.53
N THR A 278 -8.91 7.42 -12.69
CA THR A 278 -9.99 8.34 -13.08
C THR A 278 -9.44 9.69 -13.51
N GLU A 279 -8.47 10.26 -12.78
CA GLU A 279 -7.78 11.51 -13.16
C GLU A 279 -7.09 11.36 -14.52
N ALA A 280 -6.32 10.29 -14.73
CA ALA A 280 -5.64 10.03 -15.98
C ALA A 280 -6.60 9.90 -17.18
N LYS A 281 -7.76 9.23 -16.98
CA LYS A 281 -8.79 9.11 -18.02
C LYS A 281 -9.41 10.46 -18.39
N GLN A 282 -9.70 11.30 -17.39
CA GLN A 282 -10.20 12.65 -17.63
C GLN A 282 -9.19 13.52 -18.40
N ASP A 283 -7.90 13.37 -18.12
CA ASP A 283 -6.86 14.12 -18.81
C ASP A 283 -6.64 13.61 -20.24
N ILE A 284 -6.72 12.30 -20.47
CA ILE A 284 -6.75 11.71 -21.82
C ILE A 284 -7.90 12.29 -22.64
N ASP A 285 -9.14 12.27 -22.12
CA ASP A 285 -10.31 12.80 -22.83
C ASP A 285 -10.15 14.28 -23.23
N LYS A 286 -9.55 15.09 -22.34
CA LYS A 286 -9.25 16.50 -22.62
C LYS A 286 -8.20 16.64 -23.72
N MET A 287 -7.08 15.91 -23.62
CA MET A 287 -6.00 15.98 -24.60
C MET A 287 -6.46 15.50 -25.97
N GLU A 288 -7.22 14.41 -26.05
CA GLU A 288 -7.77 13.90 -27.32
C GLU A 288 -8.71 14.90 -27.99
N LYS A 289 -9.54 15.60 -27.21
CA LYS A 289 -10.40 16.66 -27.73
C LYS A 289 -9.58 17.80 -28.35
N ILE A 290 -8.48 18.20 -27.71
CA ILE A 290 -7.57 19.23 -28.21
C ILE A 290 -6.84 18.74 -29.47
N ILE A 291 -6.31 17.51 -29.46
CA ILE A 291 -5.66 16.89 -30.62
C ILE A 291 -6.60 16.87 -31.83
N LYS A 292 -7.84 16.41 -31.65
CA LYS A 292 -8.85 16.35 -32.73
C LYS A 292 -9.20 17.73 -33.28
N ASP A 293 -9.32 18.74 -32.41
CA ASP A 293 -9.58 20.13 -32.83
C ASP A 293 -8.41 20.66 -33.69
N LEU A 294 -7.17 20.47 -33.23
CA LEU A 294 -5.95 20.84 -33.95
C LEU A 294 -5.86 20.17 -35.33
N GLU A 295 -6.06 18.86 -35.39
CA GLU A 295 -6.06 18.09 -36.63
C GLU A 295 -7.14 18.57 -37.60
N SER A 296 -8.36 18.84 -37.11
CA SER A 296 -9.48 19.30 -37.94
C SER A 296 -9.24 20.69 -38.55
N LYS A 297 -8.60 21.59 -37.80
CA LYS A 297 -8.25 22.94 -38.24
C LYS A 297 -6.99 22.95 -39.11
N LYS A 298 -6.29 21.82 -39.26
CA LYS A 298 -4.92 21.71 -39.81
C LYS A 298 -3.95 22.68 -39.12
N ASN A 299 -4.19 22.92 -37.83
CA ASN A 299 -3.36 23.78 -36.99
C ASN A 299 -2.36 22.89 -36.23
N THR A 300 -1.14 23.38 -36.04
CA THR A 300 -0.13 22.73 -35.20
C THR A 300 -0.02 23.35 -33.81
N LEU A 301 -0.81 24.41 -33.56
CA LEU A 301 -0.80 25.21 -32.36
C LEU A 301 -2.24 25.64 -31.97
N SER A 302 -2.59 25.47 -30.70
CA SER A 302 -3.79 26.04 -30.07
C SER A 302 -3.45 26.25 -28.60
N VAL A 303 -3.15 27.50 -28.25
CA VAL A 303 -2.77 27.86 -26.88
C VAL A 303 -3.70 28.97 -26.41
N TYR A 304 -4.58 28.64 -25.48
CA TYR A 304 -5.45 29.61 -24.81
C TYR A 304 -4.66 30.32 -23.71
N LEU A 305 -4.59 31.65 -23.80
CA LEU A 305 -3.93 32.49 -22.81
C LEU A 305 -4.95 33.48 -22.19
N LYS A 306 -4.90 33.60 -20.86
CA LYS A 306 -5.53 34.68 -20.11
C LYS A 306 -4.64 35.93 -20.09
N PHE A 307 -5.18 37.07 -19.67
CA PHE A 307 -4.41 38.31 -19.55
C PHE A 307 -3.14 38.09 -18.72
N GLY A 308 -1.98 38.46 -19.28
CA GLY A 308 -0.67 38.32 -18.63
C GLY A 308 -0.06 36.91 -18.71
N GLU A 309 -0.79 35.88 -19.11
CA GLU A 309 -0.20 34.56 -19.41
C GLU A 309 0.65 34.64 -20.68
N SER A 310 1.60 33.71 -20.80
CA SER A 310 2.53 33.71 -21.93
C SER A 310 2.82 32.32 -22.46
N PHE A 311 2.96 32.22 -23.78
CA PHE A 311 3.43 31.03 -24.48
C PHE A 311 4.84 31.28 -25.00
N THR A 312 5.77 30.35 -24.77
CA THR A 312 7.16 30.46 -25.25
C THR A 312 7.43 29.39 -26.28
N ALA A 313 7.88 29.80 -27.47
CA ALA A 313 8.29 28.92 -28.55
C ALA A 313 9.81 28.98 -28.73
N HIS A 314 10.43 27.82 -28.94
CA HIS A 314 11.85 27.74 -29.32
C HIS A 314 11.97 27.84 -30.84
N TYR A 315 12.96 28.58 -31.31
CA TYR A 315 13.20 28.76 -32.74
C TYR A 315 14.60 28.33 -33.15
N LYS A 316 14.73 27.89 -34.40
CA LYS A 316 16.00 27.49 -35.02
C LYS A 316 16.25 28.34 -36.26
N CYS A 317 16.91 29.47 -36.06
CA CYS A 317 17.52 30.26 -37.14
C CYS A 317 18.53 31.27 -36.60
N GLN A 318 19.48 31.68 -37.44
CA GLN A 318 20.55 32.61 -37.05
C GLN A 318 20.02 34.00 -36.67
N ASN A 319 19.06 34.53 -37.42
CA ASN A 319 18.56 35.89 -37.25
C ASN A 319 17.04 35.92 -37.29
N LEU A 320 16.38 35.86 -36.13
CA LEU A 320 14.94 36.12 -36.04
C LEU A 320 14.68 37.63 -36.16
N ILE A 321 14.10 38.03 -37.29
CA ILE A 321 13.77 39.42 -37.64
C ILE A 321 12.28 39.69 -37.66
N GLU A 322 11.44 38.66 -37.80
CA GLU A 322 9.99 38.82 -37.91
C GLU A 322 9.27 37.65 -37.19
N VAL A 323 8.23 37.97 -36.42
CA VAL A 323 7.33 37.01 -35.77
C VAL A 323 5.89 37.37 -36.16
N GLY A 324 5.25 36.51 -36.95
CA GLY A 324 3.82 36.55 -37.21
C GLY A 324 3.07 35.68 -36.20
N VAL A 325 2.10 36.26 -35.49
CA VAL A 325 1.21 35.53 -34.59
C VAL A 325 -0.20 35.61 -35.14
N LYS A 326 -0.81 34.45 -35.40
CA LYS A 326 -2.24 34.35 -35.70
C LYS A 326 -2.98 33.92 -34.46
N THR A 327 -4.11 34.57 -34.20
CA THR A 327 -5.00 34.24 -33.10
C THR A 327 -6.45 34.16 -33.57
N ASP A 328 -7.35 33.72 -32.70
CA ASP A 328 -8.80 33.80 -32.91
C ASP A 328 -9.32 35.24 -33.02
N LYS A 329 -8.59 36.23 -32.49
CA LYS A 329 -8.98 37.65 -32.44
C LYS A 329 -8.25 38.57 -33.41
N GLY A 330 -7.36 38.02 -34.25
CA GLY A 330 -6.58 38.82 -35.20
C GLY A 330 -5.22 38.22 -35.51
N SER A 331 -4.50 38.85 -36.43
CA SER A 331 -3.15 38.46 -36.82
C SER A 331 -2.22 39.68 -36.78
N TRP A 332 -1.05 39.51 -36.16
CA TRP A 332 -0.06 40.59 -36.03
C TRP A 332 1.32 40.10 -36.42
N THR A 333 2.07 40.96 -37.09
CA THR A 333 3.47 40.74 -37.42
C THR A 333 4.33 41.72 -36.65
N PHE A 334 5.30 41.20 -35.93
CA PHE A 334 6.27 41.95 -35.13
C PHE A 334 7.64 41.89 -35.80
N ASN A 335 8.22 43.05 -36.09
CA ASN A 335 9.51 43.17 -36.73
C ASN A 335 10.57 43.60 -35.72
N PHE A 336 11.64 42.83 -35.58
CA PHE A 336 12.83 43.24 -34.83
C PHE A 336 13.78 43.99 -35.77
N ASN A 337 14.29 45.13 -35.32
CA ASN A 337 15.41 45.78 -36.00
C ASN A 337 16.61 44.83 -36.05
N ARG A 338 17.31 44.83 -37.18
CA ARG A 338 18.55 44.06 -37.37
C ARG A 338 19.63 44.48 -36.39
#